data_AF-A0A7C1AAB8-F1
#
_entry.id   AF-A0A7C1AAB8-F1
#
_cell.length_a   1.000
_cell.length_b   1.000
_cell.length_c   1.000
_cell.angle_alpha   90.00
_cell.angle_beta   90.00
_cell.angle_gamma   90.00
#
_symmetry.space_group_name_H-M   'P 1'
#
loop_
_entity.id
_entity.type
_entity.pdbx_description
1 polymer ?
#
loop_
_entity_poly.entity_id
_entity_poly.type
_entity_poly.pdbx_seq_one_letter_code
_entity_poly.pdbx_strand_id
1 'polypeptide(L)'
;MNAARLLRRTVAIGALGAISVVYSEALFWARWRPDDSVGGYLVTWAAYSLVAYLTLTAIEHFGVRGVLGIALAGAVFGWLVEGAVAVTLYEDLPWSISWTPLAWHGLFTVVFGWFLVPRALAAWPLRRLVRWSVLVGAVWGIWAITWRAQDGSWTPISSFGFFAFGAAAVLVLG
;
A
#
# COMPACT_ATOMS: atom_id res chain seq x y z
N MET A 1 -4.30 -5.93 30.16
CA MET A 1 -3.84 -6.60 28.92
C MET A 1 -2.38 -7.00 29.11
N ASN A 2 -1.98 -8.26 28.88
CA ASN A 2 -0.58 -8.69 29.11
C ASN A 2 0.35 -8.05 28.06
N ALA A 3 1.55 -7.64 28.47
CA ALA A 3 2.61 -7.02 27.64
C ALA A 3 2.87 -7.79 26.34
N ALA A 4 2.88 -9.13 26.38
CA ALA A 4 3.09 -9.95 25.18
C ALA A 4 1.98 -9.77 24.11
N ARG A 5 0.73 -9.54 24.54
CA ARG A 5 -0.40 -9.29 23.63
C ARG A 5 -0.32 -7.89 23.03
N LEU A 6 0.08 -6.89 23.82
CA LEU A 6 0.29 -5.53 23.33
C LEU A 6 1.40 -5.52 22.27
N LEU A 7 2.55 -6.13 22.57
CA LEU A 7 3.67 -6.21 21.63
C LEU A 7 3.27 -6.84 20.30
N ARG A 8 2.57 -7.99 20.32
CA ARG A 8 2.09 -8.65 19.10
C ARG A 8 1.17 -7.75 18.26
N ARG A 9 0.27 -6.99 18.91
CA ARG A 9 -0.61 -6.05 18.22
C ARG A 9 0.17 -4.92 17.59
N THR A 10 1.10 -4.32 18.33
CA THR A 10 1.95 -3.24 17.83
C THR A 10 2.78 -3.69 16.63
N VAL A 11 3.39 -4.88 16.71
CA VAL A 11 4.16 -5.46 15.59
C VAL A 11 3.26 -5.72 14.38
N ALA A 12 2.09 -6.31 14.58
CA ALA A 12 1.15 -6.57 13.48
C ALA A 12 0.65 -5.29 12.80
N ILE A 13 0.40 -4.23 13.58
CA ILE A 13 0.01 -2.91 13.05
C ILE A 13 1.18 -2.29 12.27
N GLY A 14 2.40 -2.36 12.81
CA GLY A 14 3.60 -1.85 12.14
C GLY A 14 3.90 -2.59 10.84
N ALA A 15 3.76 -3.91 10.82
CA ALA A 15 3.85 -4.73 9.62
C ALA A 15 2.81 -4.32 8.58
N LEU A 16 1.55 -4.16 8.99
CA LEU A 16 0.48 -3.72 8.09
C LEU A 16 0.71 -2.30 7.56
N GLY A 17 1.27 -1.41 8.38
CA GLY A 17 1.73 -0.09 7.95
C GLY A 17 2.82 -0.18 6.88
N ALA A 18 3.82 -1.06 7.07
CA ALA A 18 4.90 -1.26 6.09
C ALA A 18 4.37 -1.82 4.76
N ILE A 19 3.49 -2.82 4.82
CA ILE A 19 2.76 -3.34 3.66
C ILE A 19 2.00 -2.20 2.97
N SER A 20 1.35 -1.34 3.74
CA SER A 20 0.56 -0.25 3.20
C SER A 20 1.40 0.82 2.51
N VAL A 21 2.58 1.14 3.04
CA VAL A 21 3.57 2.03 2.38
C VAL A 21 4.03 1.42 1.06
N VAL A 22 4.28 0.11 1.00
CA VAL A 22 4.69 -0.52 -0.26
C VAL A 22 3.58 -0.44 -1.30
N TYR A 23 2.35 -0.86 -0.97
CA TYR A 23 1.25 -0.85 -1.94
C TYR A 23 0.74 0.55 -2.29
N SER A 24 0.86 1.50 -1.37
CA SER A 24 0.35 2.87 -1.58
C SER A 24 1.38 3.80 -2.19
N GLU A 25 2.61 3.81 -1.67
CA GLU A 25 3.63 4.77 -2.09
C GLU A 25 4.60 4.13 -3.08
N ALA A 26 5.21 3.00 -2.72
CA ALA A 26 6.24 2.41 -3.56
C ALA A 26 5.65 1.93 -4.90
N LEU A 27 4.49 1.27 -4.88
CA LEU A 27 3.82 0.87 -6.12
C LEU A 27 3.34 2.07 -6.93
N PHE A 28 2.87 3.14 -6.29
CA PHE A 28 2.41 4.35 -6.97
C PHE A 28 3.57 5.08 -7.64
N TRP A 29 4.60 5.48 -6.90
CA TRP A 29 5.71 6.28 -7.42
C TRP A 29 6.69 5.45 -8.25
N ALA A 30 6.83 4.16 -7.95
CA ALA A 30 7.69 3.21 -8.66
C ALA A 30 9.18 3.63 -8.76
N ARG A 31 9.62 4.58 -7.94
CA ARG A 31 11.00 5.05 -7.85
C ARG A 31 11.23 5.80 -6.54
N TRP A 32 12.51 6.02 -6.23
CA TRP A 32 12.93 7.03 -5.28
C TRP A 32 12.84 8.42 -5.93
N ARG A 33 12.16 9.36 -5.28
CA ARG A 33 12.03 10.74 -5.75
C ARG A 33 13.12 11.64 -5.16
N PRO A 34 13.47 12.78 -5.79
CA PRO A 34 14.49 13.69 -5.27
C PRO A 34 14.24 14.15 -3.83
N ASP A 35 12.96 14.36 -3.47
CA ASP A 35 12.55 14.84 -2.15
C ASP A 35 12.32 13.71 -1.12
N ASP A 36 12.46 12.45 -1.55
CA ASP A 36 12.33 11.31 -0.65
C ASP A 36 13.54 11.24 0.31
N SER A 37 13.25 10.90 1.56
CA SER A 37 14.26 10.66 2.59
C SER A 37 13.88 9.47 3.46
N VAL A 38 14.87 8.81 4.07
CA VAL A 38 14.61 7.71 5.01
C VAL A 38 13.74 8.19 6.18
N GLY A 39 13.99 9.39 6.70
CA GLY A 39 13.16 10.00 7.75
C GLY A 39 11.73 10.22 7.28
N GLY A 40 11.53 10.70 6.05
CA GLY A 40 10.21 10.84 5.44
C GLY A 40 9.47 9.51 5.32
N TYR A 41 10.14 8.45 4.88
CA TYR A 41 9.55 7.10 4.83
C TYR A 41 9.20 6.55 6.21
N LEU A 42 9.98 6.83 7.26
CA LEU A 42 9.66 6.44 8.64
C LEU A 42 8.41 7.15 9.17
N VAL A 43 8.29 8.46 8.90
CA VAL A 43 7.09 9.23 9.25
C VAL A 43 5.88 8.71 8.48
N THR A 44 6.04 8.45 7.19
CA THR A 44 5.01 7.87 6.33
C THR A 44 4.58 6.51 6.87
N TRP A 45 5.52 5.62 7.20
CA TRP A 45 5.24 4.33 7.82
C TRP A 45 4.46 4.46 9.14
N ALA A 46 4.81 5.41 10.01
CA ALA A 46 4.08 5.66 11.25
C ALA A 46 2.64 6.14 10.98
N ALA A 47 2.46 7.07 10.03
CA ALA A 47 1.14 7.54 9.62
C ALA A 47 0.28 6.41 9.05
N TYR A 48 0.84 5.61 8.13
CA TYR A 48 0.17 4.44 7.55
C TYR A 48 -0.16 3.37 8.60
N SER A 49 0.71 3.17 9.60
CA SER A 49 0.43 2.26 10.73
C SER A 49 -0.76 2.75 11.57
N LEU A 50 -0.86 4.07 11.81
CA LEU A 50 -2.00 4.67 12.51
C LEU A 50 -3.29 4.50 11.70
N VAL A 51 -3.28 4.84 10.40
CA VAL A 51 -4.46 4.67 9.54
C VAL A 51 -4.86 3.20 9.43
N ALA A 52 -3.89 2.29 9.37
CA ALA A 52 -4.15 0.85 9.38
C ALA A 52 -4.83 0.39 10.68
N TYR A 53 -4.34 0.87 11.83
CA TYR A 53 -4.98 0.63 13.12
C TYR A 53 -6.42 1.13 13.17
N LEU A 54 -6.68 2.36 12.74
CA LEU A 54 -8.03 2.94 12.71
C LEU A 54 -8.96 2.13 11.82
N THR A 55 -8.48 1.73 10.64
CA THR A 55 -9.25 0.95 9.66
C THR A 55 -9.57 -0.44 10.20
N LEU A 56 -8.59 -1.15 10.78
CA LEU A 56 -8.82 -2.45 11.42
C LEU A 56 -9.79 -2.34 12.60
N THR A 57 -9.67 -1.27 13.40
CA THR A 57 -10.59 -0.99 14.50
C THR A 57 -12.01 -0.81 13.99
N ALA A 58 -12.20 -0.08 12.88
CA ALA A 58 -13.51 0.07 12.25
C ALA A 58 -14.04 -1.27 11.71
N ILE A 59 -13.20 -2.05 11.01
CA ILE A 59 -13.56 -3.40 10.51
C ILE A 59 -14.04 -4.29 11.66
N GLU A 60 -13.31 -4.31 12.77
CA GLU A 60 -13.65 -5.11 13.95
C GLU A 60 -14.94 -4.60 14.62
N HIS A 61 -15.04 -3.29 14.86
CA HIS A 61 -16.16 -2.67 15.56
C HIS A 61 -17.49 -2.82 14.82
N PHE A 62 -17.48 -2.61 13.50
CA PHE A 62 -18.68 -2.75 12.67
C PHE A 62 -18.91 -4.19 12.17
N GLY A 63 -18.07 -5.14 12.58
CA GLY A 63 -18.21 -6.55 12.22
C GLY A 63 -18.16 -6.77 10.70
N VAL A 64 -17.31 -6.03 10.00
CA VAL A 64 -17.21 -6.04 8.53
C VAL A 64 -16.81 -7.44 8.06
N ARG A 65 -17.65 -8.01 7.18
CA ARG A 65 -17.46 -9.35 6.61
C ARG A 65 -17.64 -9.32 5.10
N GLY A 66 -16.86 -10.13 4.40
CA GLY A 66 -16.94 -10.26 2.93
C GLY A 66 -16.22 -9.15 2.16
N VAL A 67 -16.11 -9.34 0.84
CA VAL A 67 -15.27 -8.52 -0.03
C VAL A 67 -15.79 -7.09 -0.18
N LEU A 68 -17.12 -6.90 -0.30
CA LEU A 68 -17.71 -5.55 -0.42
C LEU A 68 -17.51 -4.72 0.84
N GLY A 69 -17.69 -5.32 2.02
CA GLY A 69 -17.42 -4.65 3.28
C GLY A 69 -15.95 -4.25 3.43
N ILE A 70 -15.03 -5.14 3.04
CA ILE A 70 -13.59 -4.83 3.00
C ILE A 70 -13.29 -3.69 2.02
N ALA A 71 -13.94 -3.66 0.85
CA ALA A 71 -13.76 -2.57 -0.12
C ALA A 71 -14.24 -1.23 0.44
N LEU A 72 -15.36 -1.20 1.18
CA LEU A 72 -15.84 0.01 1.87
C LEU A 72 -14.88 0.45 2.99
N ALA A 73 -14.35 -0.49 3.77
CA ALA A 73 -13.32 -0.18 4.76
C ALA A 73 -12.03 0.36 4.09
N GLY A 74 -11.68 -0.17 2.91
CA GLY A 74 -10.60 0.35 2.07
C GLY A 74 -10.86 1.78 1.59
N ALA A 75 -12.10 2.14 1.25
CA ALA A 75 -12.44 3.52 0.90
C ALA A 75 -12.15 4.48 2.07
N VAL A 76 -12.53 4.11 3.30
CA VAL A 76 -12.22 4.89 4.51
C VAL A 76 -10.71 5.03 4.70
N PHE A 77 -9.95 3.94 4.55
CA PHE A 77 -8.49 3.98 4.59
C PHE A 77 -7.94 4.98 3.56
N GLY A 78 -8.40 4.90 2.31
CA GLY A 78 -7.92 5.76 1.24
C GLY A 78 -8.24 7.23 1.45
N TRP A 79 -9.44 7.57 1.92
CA TRP A 79 -9.78 8.94 2.26
C TRP A 79 -8.98 9.48 3.45
N LEU A 80 -8.64 8.64 4.43
CA LEU A 80 -7.76 9.05 5.53
C LEU A 80 -6.34 9.31 5.04
N VAL A 81 -5.81 8.45 4.16
CA VAL A 81 -4.48 8.66 3.56
C VAL A 81 -4.48 9.96 2.75
N GLU A 82 -5.42 10.14 1.83
CA GLU A 82 -5.42 11.29 0.94
C GLU A 82 -5.83 12.59 1.63
N GLY A 83 -6.70 12.51 2.64
CA GLY A 83 -7.16 13.67 3.38
C GLY A 83 -6.19 14.14 4.47
N ALA A 84 -5.43 13.23 5.10
CA ALA A 84 -4.61 13.54 6.27
C ALA A 84 -3.11 13.29 6.09
N VAL A 85 -2.71 12.42 5.15
CA VAL A 85 -1.29 12.09 4.93
C VAL A 85 -0.77 12.81 3.68
N ALA A 86 -1.38 12.56 2.53
CA ALA A 86 -0.98 13.18 1.26
C ALA A 86 -1.56 14.59 1.08
N VAL A 87 -2.71 14.88 1.71
CA VAL A 87 -3.40 16.18 1.67
C VAL A 87 -3.87 16.57 0.27
N THR A 88 -4.08 15.60 -0.63
CA THR A 88 -4.49 15.86 -2.04
C THR A 88 -5.99 15.65 -2.30
N LEU A 89 -6.74 15.19 -1.30
CA LEU A 89 -8.15 14.75 -1.45
C LEU A 89 -9.07 15.76 -2.16
N TYR A 90 -8.80 17.05 -2.01
CA TYR A 90 -9.65 18.14 -2.52
C TYR A 90 -9.01 18.95 -3.66
N GLU A 91 -7.95 18.46 -4.28
CA GLU A 91 -7.21 19.19 -5.32
C GLU A 91 -7.90 19.23 -6.68
N ASP A 92 -8.60 18.15 -7.09
CA ASP A 92 -9.20 18.02 -8.42
C ASP A 92 -10.52 17.23 -8.36
N LEU A 93 -11.56 17.83 -7.80
CA LEU A 93 -12.87 17.17 -7.66
C LEU A 93 -13.59 17.02 -9.02
N PRO A 94 -14.27 15.88 -9.27
CA PRO A 94 -14.50 14.75 -8.36
C PRO A 94 -13.42 13.66 -8.43
N TRP A 95 -12.35 13.87 -9.19
CA TRP A 95 -11.34 12.84 -9.41
C TRP A 95 -10.49 12.57 -8.18
N SER A 96 -10.03 13.60 -7.48
CA SER A 96 -9.19 13.49 -6.28
C SER A 96 -9.90 12.81 -5.10
N ILE A 97 -11.24 12.84 -5.03
CA ILE A 97 -12.01 12.11 -4.00
C ILE A 97 -12.26 10.65 -4.38
N SER A 98 -12.09 10.28 -5.65
CA SER A 98 -12.48 8.99 -6.20
C SER A 98 -11.29 8.13 -6.62
N TRP A 99 -10.43 8.60 -7.51
CA TRP A 99 -9.40 7.76 -8.13
C TRP A 99 -8.33 7.32 -7.13
N THR A 100 -7.49 8.23 -6.65
CA THR A 100 -6.36 7.87 -5.79
C THR A 100 -6.81 7.28 -4.45
N PRO A 101 -7.80 7.86 -3.74
CA PRO A 101 -8.28 7.27 -2.49
C PRO A 101 -8.90 5.89 -2.70
N LEU A 102 -9.83 5.72 -3.65
CA LEU A 102 -10.60 4.48 -3.75
C LEU A 102 -9.86 3.41 -4.53
N ALA A 103 -9.32 3.74 -5.70
CA ALA A 103 -8.65 2.75 -6.56
C ALA A 103 -7.28 2.39 -6.01
N TRP A 104 -6.46 3.37 -5.63
CA TRP A 104 -5.09 3.10 -5.20
C TRP A 104 -5.04 2.70 -3.72
N HIS A 105 -5.36 3.61 -2.81
CA HIS A 105 -5.25 3.34 -1.38
C HIS A 105 -6.32 2.38 -0.85
N GLY A 106 -7.52 2.39 -1.43
CA GLY A 106 -8.58 1.45 -1.04
C GLY A 106 -8.40 0.07 -1.67
N LEU A 107 -8.53 -0.03 -2.99
CA LEU A 107 -8.52 -1.32 -3.67
C LEU A 107 -7.12 -1.94 -3.73
N PHE A 108 -6.10 -1.23 -4.21
CA PHE A 108 -4.75 -1.82 -4.30
C PHE A 108 -4.12 -2.06 -2.93
N THR A 109 -4.20 -1.12 -2.00
CA THR A 109 -3.55 -1.31 -0.70
C THR A 109 -4.34 -2.22 0.22
N VAL A 110 -5.62 -1.93 0.48
CA VAL A 110 -6.40 -2.73 1.43
C VAL A 110 -6.86 -4.03 0.80
N VAL A 111 -7.65 -3.99 -0.27
CA VAL A 111 -8.24 -5.22 -0.85
C VAL A 111 -7.15 -6.14 -1.40
N PHE A 112 -6.23 -5.61 -2.21
CA PHE A 112 -5.20 -6.43 -2.82
C PHE A 112 -4.06 -6.72 -1.85
N GLY A 113 -3.45 -5.70 -1.26
CA GLY A 113 -2.31 -5.82 -0.35
C GLY A 113 -2.60 -6.58 0.94
N TRP A 114 -3.65 -6.20 1.70
CA TRP A 114 -3.91 -6.82 3.00
C TRP A 114 -4.62 -8.16 2.90
N PHE A 115 -5.40 -8.38 1.84
CA PHE A 115 -6.37 -9.46 1.81
C PHE A 115 -6.16 -10.46 0.68
N LEU A 116 -5.86 -10.04 -0.56
CA LEU A 116 -5.65 -10.99 -1.65
C LEU A 116 -4.24 -11.60 -1.62
N VAL A 117 -3.20 -10.79 -1.39
CA VAL A 117 -1.81 -11.27 -1.39
C VAL A 117 -1.58 -12.34 -0.31
N PRO A 118 -1.95 -12.12 0.98
CA PRO A 118 -1.69 -13.14 2.00
C PRO A 118 -2.48 -14.43 1.75
N ARG A 119 -3.72 -14.32 1.23
CA ARG A 119 -4.52 -15.49 0.84
C ARG A 119 -3.90 -16.26 -0.32
N ALA A 120 -3.36 -15.56 -1.32
CA ALA A 120 -2.65 -16.19 -2.43
C ALA A 120 -1.39 -16.92 -1.92
N LEU A 121 -0.59 -16.28 -1.09
CA LEU A 121 0.61 -16.88 -0.49
C LEU A 121 0.30 -18.14 0.34
N ALA A 122 -0.82 -18.14 1.07
CA ALA A 122 -1.22 -19.28 1.90
C ALA A 122 -1.79 -20.46 1.09
N ALA A 123 -2.40 -20.22 -0.07
CA ALA A 123 -3.21 -21.22 -0.76
C ALA A 123 -2.70 -21.64 -2.15
N TRP A 124 -1.88 -20.82 -2.82
CA TRP A 124 -1.48 -21.08 -4.20
C TRP A 124 -0.18 -21.88 -4.28
N PRO A 125 -0.04 -22.79 -5.27
CA PRO A 125 1.21 -23.48 -5.52
C PRO A 125 2.27 -22.50 -6.05
N LEU A 126 3.54 -22.77 -5.78
CA LEU A 126 4.68 -21.91 -6.14
C LEU A 126 4.67 -21.46 -7.61
N ARG A 127 4.36 -22.36 -8.56
CA ARG A 127 4.29 -22.02 -9.98
C ARG A 127 3.28 -20.91 -10.28
N ARG A 128 2.14 -20.89 -9.58
CA ARG A 128 1.12 -19.86 -9.74
C ARG A 128 1.58 -18.54 -9.13
N LEU A 129 2.23 -18.58 -7.96
CA LEU A 129 2.84 -17.41 -7.33
C LEU A 129 3.89 -16.77 -8.24
N VAL A 130 4.83 -17.54 -8.78
CA VAL A 130 5.88 -17.04 -9.68
C VAL A 130 5.27 -16.34 -10.91
N ARG A 131 4.30 -16.98 -11.57
CA ARG A 131 3.61 -16.38 -12.73
C ARG A 131 2.92 -15.06 -12.37
N TRP A 132 2.27 -15.04 -11.21
CA TRP A 132 1.57 -13.86 -10.74
C TRP A 132 2.54 -12.73 -10.37
N SER A 133 3.65 -13.02 -9.68
CA SER A 133 4.70 -12.05 -9.39
C SER A 133 5.32 -11.47 -10.67
N VAL A 134 5.56 -12.28 -11.69
CA VAL A 134 6.04 -11.80 -13.00
C VAL A 134 5.03 -10.86 -13.65
N LEU A 135 3.73 -11.20 -13.61
CA LEU A 135 2.68 -10.35 -14.14
C LEU A 135 2.58 -9.02 -13.39
N VAL A 136 2.56 -9.06 -12.06
CA VAL A 136 2.51 -7.85 -11.22
C VAL A 136 3.73 -6.98 -11.46
N GLY A 137 4.93 -7.56 -11.53
CA GLY A 137 6.16 -6.84 -11.83
C GLY A 137 6.16 -6.20 -13.22
N ALA A 138 5.64 -6.90 -14.24
CA ALA A 138 5.52 -6.35 -15.59
C ALA A 138 4.53 -5.18 -15.66
N VAL A 139 3.36 -5.32 -15.02
CA VAL A 139 2.36 -4.24 -14.93
C VAL A 139 2.94 -3.05 -14.16
N TRP A 140 3.65 -3.29 -13.06
CA TRP A 140 4.29 -2.24 -12.28
C TRP A 140 5.40 -1.52 -13.06
N GLY A 141 6.19 -2.26 -13.85
CA GLY A 141 7.18 -1.66 -14.74
C GLY A 141 6.55 -0.77 -15.82
N ILE A 142 5.41 -1.18 -16.39
CA ILE A 142 4.65 -0.34 -17.34
C ILE A 142 4.12 0.91 -16.64
N TRP A 143 3.55 0.77 -15.45
CA TRP A 143 3.10 1.90 -14.62
C TRP A 143 4.25 2.86 -14.28
N ALA A 144 5.44 2.35 -13.96
CA ALA A 144 6.61 3.19 -13.68
C ALA A 144 6.98 4.12 -14.84
N ILE A 145 6.73 3.68 -16.09
CA ILE A 145 7.02 4.45 -17.30
C ILE A 145 6.01 5.60 -17.49
N THR A 146 4.78 5.50 -16.96
CA THR A 146 3.76 6.53 -17.20
C THR A 146 4.07 7.86 -16.51
N TRP A 147 4.87 7.84 -15.42
CA TRP A 147 5.31 9.05 -14.71
C TRP A 147 6.10 10.02 -15.59
N ARG A 148 7.00 9.51 -16.44
CA ARG A 148 6.93 9.74 -17.89
C ARG A 148 6.30 11.05 -18.34
N ALA A 149 5.02 10.88 -18.65
CA ALA A 149 4.16 11.86 -19.28
C ALA A 149 3.63 12.90 -18.29
N GLN A 150 3.67 12.64 -16.98
CA GLN A 150 3.11 13.51 -15.96
C GLN A 150 4.13 14.55 -15.46
N ASP A 151 5.36 14.14 -15.15
CA ASP A 151 6.37 15.02 -14.56
C ASP A 151 7.71 15.03 -15.32
N GLY A 152 7.76 14.40 -16.50
CA GLY A 152 8.96 14.37 -17.36
C GLY A 152 10.09 13.48 -16.84
N SER A 153 9.89 12.83 -15.70
CA SER A 153 10.87 11.95 -15.09
C SER A 153 11.20 10.71 -15.93
N TRP A 154 12.40 10.17 -15.75
CA TRP A 154 12.80 8.91 -16.34
C TRP A 154 13.33 7.98 -15.25
N THR A 155 12.79 6.77 -15.17
CA THR A 155 13.26 5.73 -14.25
C THR A 155 14.02 4.68 -15.05
N PRO A 156 15.37 4.67 -15.02
CA PRO A 156 16.15 3.61 -15.65
C PRO A 156 15.78 2.23 -15.09
N ILE A 157 15.87 1.19 -15.92
CA ILE A 157 15.52 -0.20 -15.53
C ILE A 157 16.31 -0.64 -14.30
N SER A 158 17.58 -0.25 -14.18
CA SER A 158 18.43 -0.56 -13.02
C SER A 158 17.92 0.11 -11.74
N SER A 159 17.56 1.39 -11.81
CA SER A 159 16.98 2.15 -10.69
C SER A 159 15.62 1.58 -10.27
N PHE A 160 14.76 1.25 -11.24
CA PHE A 160 13.49 0.57 -10.98
C PHE A 160 13.73 -0.80 -10.31
N GLY A 161 14.65 -1.61 -10.84
CA GLY A 161 14.99 -2.90 -10.27
C GLY A 161 15.45 -2.79 -8.81
N PHE A 162 16.38 -1.89 -8.52
CA PHE A 162 16.84 -1.65 -7.14
C PHE A 162 15.70 -1.23 -6.21
N PHE A 163 14.85 -0.29 -6.66
CA PHE A 163 13.70 0.17 -5.90
C PHE A 163 12.68 -0.96 -5.66
N ALA A 164 12.39 -1.76 -6.69
CA ALA A 164 11.48 -2.89 -6.62
C ALA A 164 11.97 -3.97 -5.66
N PHE A 165 13.26 -4.30 -5.67
CA PHE A 165 13.86 -5.23 -4.70
C PHE A 165 13.79 -4.68 -3.27
N GLY A 166 14.04 -3.39 -3.07
CA GLY A 166 13.89 -2.74 -1.77
C GLY A 166 12.46 -2.82 -1.23
N ALA A 167 11.46 -2.51 -2.07
CA ALA A 167 10.05 -2.62 -1.71
C ALA A 167 9.65 -4.07 -1.39
N ALA A 168 10.13 -5.05 -2.18
CA ALA A 168 9.89 -6.46 -1.91
C ALA A 168 10.54 -6.93 -0.61
N ALA A 169 11.73 -6.43 -0.26
CA ALA A 169 12.38 -6.75 1.02
C ALA A 169 11.55 -6.25 2.21
N VAL A 170 10.96 -5.06 2.12
CA VAL A 170 10.04 -4.54 3.16
C VAL A 170 8.83 -5.48 3.34
N LEU A 171 8.27 -6.01 2.25
CA LEU A 171 7.14 -6.97 2.32
C LEU A 171 7.51 -8.33 2.94
N VAL A 172 8.77 -8.74 2.90
CA VAL A 172 9.22 -9.99 3.52
C VAL A 172 9.47 -9.80 5.02
N LEU A 173 9.88 -8.60 5.42
CA LEU A 173 10.21 -8.26 6.81
C LEU A 173 9.02 -7.80 7.64
N GLY A 174 7.99 -7.23 7.01
CA GLY A 174 6.71 -6.87 7.64
C GLY A 174 5.75 -8.05 7.65
#